data_AF-A0A1J4MKM9-F1
#
_entry.id   AF-A0A1J4MKM9-F1
#
_cell.length_a   1.000
_cell.length_b   1.000
_cell.length_c   1.000
_cell.angle_alpha   90.00
_cell.angle_beta   90.00
_cell.angle_gamma   90.00
#
_symmetry.space_group_name_H-M   'P 1'
#
loop_
_entity.id
_entity.type
_entity.pdbx_description
1 polymer ?
#
loop_
_entity_poly.entity_id
_entity_poly.type
_entity_poly.pdbx_seq_one_letter_code
_entity_poly.pdbx_strand_id
1 'polypeptide(L)'
;MTPWENWNKVLKSPKTVLAPMVDGSELAFRLICKKYGCDLGYSPMYHSGLFSKLQSYRESNFQTCMEDDPMIVQFCGNDPETLIKASKFIDDKVKGIDINFGCPQNIAKRGNYGAFLLSNPDLMERIISAMSGSGLKCPISCKIRILDHHDLQSTVNLIKRLESAGAYMIAVHGRTMNSRGVLTGPANWEALRILKSRCSIPFIANGGISNYEDIQKCLEYTGADAVMSAEGILENPWLFQGFKAPETIKNKPSQFQIALEYLDYCILYPPPNVGIIRTHLYRIFHTIFTLPGAHVFRDEINNSHQLHEFQIFIRNLENFYISKITNELRDYSGAIPQIGFWYIRHRNDKLNHNVTKELISIYNYQQYKLPSILQFNESEMTDVKISNNLEIQSNDEISNLFSLYDS
;
A
#
# COMPACT_ATOMS: atom_id res chain seq x y z
N MET A 1 29.87 10.78 -1.21
CA MET A 1 28.83 11.09 -2.22
C MET A 1 27.83 12.01 -1.55
N THR A 2 27.48 13.14 -2.17
CA THR A 2 26.47 14.05 -1.62
C THR A 2 25.07 13.41 -1.67
N PRO A 3 24.09 13.91 -0.88
CA PRO A 3 22.69 13.50 -0.98
C PRO A 3 22.16 13.45 -2.42
N TRP A 4 22.41 14.51 -3.20
CA TRP A 4 21.96 14.62 -4.59
C TRP A 4 22.70 13.71 -5.56
N GLU A 5 24.00 13.48 -5.35
CA GLU A 5 24.73 12.50 -6.15
C GLU A 5 24.20 11.08 -5.93
N ASN A 6 23.85 10.73 -4.69
CA ASN A 6 23.27 9.42 -4.38
C ASN A 6 21.88 9.28 -5.02
N TRP A 7 21.02 10.28 -4.84
CA TRP A 7 19.71 10.33 -5.48
C TRP A 7 19.79 10.14 -7.00
N ASN A 8 20.70 10.87 -7.66
CA ASN A 8 20.82 10.84 -9.12
C ASN A 8 21.49 9.57 -9.65
N LYS A 9 22.58 9.12 -9.03
CA LYS A 9 23.42 8.03 -9.57
C LYS A 9 23.04 6.66 -9.01
N VAL A 10 22.72 6.58 -7.72
CA VAL A 10 22.44 5.32 -7.04
C VAL A 10 20.96 4.97 -7.11
N LEU A 11 20.08 5.93 -6.81
CA LEU A 11 18.63 5.73 -6.89
C LEU A 11 18.03 6.02 -8.27
N LYS A 12 18.83 6.54 -9.21
CA LYS A 12 18.43 6.85 -10.61
C LYS A 12 17.30 7.90 -10.70
N SER A 13 17.32 8.89 -9.83
CA SER A 13 16.38 10.04 -9.82
C SER A 13 14.90 9.61 -9.85
N PRO A 14 14.44 8.78 -8.89
CA PRO A 14 13.10 8.21 -8.94
C PRO A 14 12.04 9.31 -8.87
N LYS A 15 10.87 9.08 -9.49
CA LYS A 15 9.70 9.97 -9.42
C LYS A 15 8.53 9.33 -8.69
N THR A 16 8.46 8.00 -8.71
CA THR A 16 7.40 7.21 -8.12
C THR A 16 7.98 6.23 -7.10
N VAL A 17 7.39 6.22 -5.90
CA VAL A 17 7.91 5.46 -4.77
C VAL A 17 6.80 4.63 -4.13
N LEU A 18 7.04 3.33 -3.98
CA LEU A 18 6.19 2.47 -3.17
C LEU A 18 6.52 2.68 -1.68
N ALA A 19 5.52 3.01 -0.87
CA ALA A 19 5.69 3.24 0.55
C ALA A 19 6.03 1.97 1.34
N PRO A 20 6.76 2.10 2.47
CA PRO A 20 6.91 1.01 3.42
C PRO A 20 5.57 0.73 4.12
N MET A 21 5.09 -0.50 4.00
CA MET A 21 3.83 -0.96 4.57
C MET A 21 4.03 -2.37 5.14
N VAL A 22 3.74 -2.54 6.42
CA VAL A 22 3.67 -3.88 7.05
C VAL A 22 2.51 -4.63 6.40
N ASP A 23 2.76 -5.84 5.91
CA ASP A 23 1.79 -6.67 5.19
C ASP A 23 1.25 -5.98 3.91
N GLY A 24 2.11 -5.19 3.26
CA GLY A 24 1.74 -4.33 2.13
C GLY A 24 2.84 -4.07 1.10
N SER A 25 4.09 -4.43 1.39
CA SER A 25 5.26 -4.05 0.57
C SER A 25 6.34 -5.12 0.55
N GLU A 26 5.95 -6.37 0.77
CA GLU A 26 6.79 -7.57 0.63
C GLU A 26 7.32 -7.68 -0.80
N LEU A 27 8.38 -8.46 -1.01
CA LEU A 27 9.10 -8.51 -2.29
C LEU A 27 8.17 -8.75 -3.48
N ALA A 28 7.29 -9.75 -3.42
CA ALA A 28 6.34 -10.02 -4.50
C ALA A 28 5.47 -8.81 -4.88
N PHE A 29 5.04 -8.03 -3.89
CA PHE A 29 4.26 -6.82 -4.13
C PHE A 29 5.11 -5.66 -4.69
N ARG A 30 6.37 -5.54 -4.25
CA ARG A 30 7.30 -4.56 -4.84
C ARG A 30 7.59 -4.87 -6.29
N LEU A 31 7.78 -6.14 -6.64
CA LEU A 31 8.08 -6.58 -8.01
C LEU A 31 6.92 -6.31 -8.97
N ILE A 32 5.67 -6.59 -8.56
CA ILE A 32 4.53 -6.22 -9.41
C ILE A 32 4.44 -4.70 -9.58
N CYS A 33 4.67 -3.91 -8.53
CA CYS A 33 4.70 -2.44 -8.67
C CYS A 33 5.85 -1.96 -9.57
N LYS A 34 7.04 -2.56 -9.47
CA LYS A 34 8.22 -2.27 -10.31
C LYS A 34 7.95 -2.58 -11.79
N LYS A 35 7.30 -3.71 -12.06
CA LYS A 35 6.84 -4.08 -13.41
C LYS A 35 5.93 -3.02 -14.02
N TYR A 36 5.15 -2.32 -13.20
CA TYR A 36 4.21 -1.29 -13.63
C TYR A 36 4.62 0.14 -13.20
N GLY A 37 5.91 0.45 -13.33
CA GLY A 37 6.39 1.83 -13.34
C GLY A 37 6.79 2.41 -11.98
N CYS A 38 6.92 1.59 -10.94
CA CYS A 38 7.50 2.04 -9.67
C CYS A 38 9.03 2.19 -9.79
N ASP A 39 9.56 3.40 -9.56
CA ASP A 39 11.00 3.64 -9.65
C ASP A 39 11.76 3.12 -8.42
N LEU A 40 11.22 3.33 -7.22
CA LEU A 40 11.87 3.02 -5.94
C LEU A 40 10.93 2.26 -4.99
N GLY A 41 11.38 1.08 -4.54
CA GLY A 41 10.65 0.26 -3.57
C GLY A 41 11.15 0.41 -2.13
N TYR A 42 10.24 0.43 -1.17
CA TYR A 42 10.57 0.29 0.25
C TYR A 42 10.13 -1.08 0.77
N SER A 43 10.95 -1.69 1.63
CA SER A 43 10.54 -2.88 2.37
C SER A 43 9.38 -2.58 3.34
N PRO A 44 8.72 -3.62 3.88
CA PRO A 44 7.95 -3.47 5.10
C PRO A 44 8.83 -2.88 6.21
N MET A 45 8.20 -2.25 7.19
CA MET A 45 8.90 -1.73 8.36
C MET A 45 9.36 -2.90 9.24
N TYR A 46 10.67 -3.06 9.42
CA TYR A 46 11.24 -4.11 10.27
C TYR A 46 11.61 -3.59 11.66
N HIS A 47 11.33 -4.39 12.70
CA HIS A 47 11.72 -4.04 14.07
C HIS A 47 13.22 -4.30 14.28
N SER A 48 14.02 -3.25 14.49
CA SER A 48 15.47 -3.34 14.57
C SER A 48 15.98 -4.30 15.66
N GLY A 49 15.29 -4.33 16.81
CA GLY A 49 15.61 -5.27 17.90
C GLY A 49 15.42 -6.74 17.53
N LEU A 50 14.40 -7.08 16.73
CA LEU A 50 14.19 -8.45 16.27
C LEU A 50 15.16 -8.77 15.14
N PHE A 51 15.32 -7.83 14.21
CA PHE A 51 16.21 -7.96 13.06
C PHE A 51 17.68 -8.13 13.46
N SER A 52 18.14 -7.47 14.52
CA SER A 52 19.50 -7.62 15.02
C SER A 52 19.75 -8.94 15.76
N LYS A 53 18.75 -9.45 16.50
CA LYS A 53 18.91 -10.61 17.39
C LYS A 53 18.54 -11.95 16.76
N LEU A 54 17.49 -11.98 15.95
CA LEU A 54 16.85 -13.21 15.49
C LEU A 54 17.11 -13.44 14.01
N GLN A 55 17.90 -14.48 13.70
CA GLN A 55 18.12 -14.90 12.31
C GLN A 55 16.83 -15.33 11.62
N SER A 56 15.98 -16.08 12.33
CA SER A 56 14.67 -16.50 11.83
C SER A 56 13.79 -15.30 11.43
N TYR A 57 13.80 -14.21 12.21
CA TYR A 57 13.07 -13.00 11.84
C TYR A 57 13.59 -12.40 10.54
N ARG A 58 14.91 -12.36 10.32
CA ARG A 58 15.49 -11.86 9.07
C ARG A 58 15.11 -12.74 7.88
N GLU A 59 15.27 -14.05 8.01
CA GLU A 59 15.00 -15.01 6.93
C GLU A 59 13.53 -15.05 6.53
N SER A 60 12.62 -14.98 7.52
CA SER A 60 11.17 -14.98 7.23
C SER A 60 10.66 -13.65 6.65
N ASN A 61 11.32 -12.52 6.91
CA ASN A 61 10.76 -11.20 6.59
C ASN A 61 11.51 -10.42 5.49
N PHE A 62 12.82 -10.60 5.37
CA PHE A 62 13.64 -9.86 4.40
C PHE A 62 13.99 -10.73 3.21
N GLN A 63 13.48 -10.32 2.05
CA GLN A 63 13.80 -10.88 0.75
C GLN A 63 14.04 -9.73 -0.23
N THR A 64 14.96 -9.93 -1.17
CA THR A 64 15.21 -9.03 -2.31
C THR A 64 15.79 -9.83 -3.48
N CYS A 65 15.79 -9.24 -4.68
CA CYS A 65 16.38 -9.80 -5.90
C CYS A 65 16.87 -8.66 -6.80
N MET A 66 17.45 -8.96 -7.96
CA MET A 66 18.02 -7.93 -8.85
C MET A 66 16.95 -6.99 -9.42
N GLU A 67 15.76 -7.52 -9.68
CA GLU A 67 14.60 -6.80 -10.21
C GLU A 67 13.96 -5.83 -9.20
N ASP A 68 14.28 -5.99 -7.91
CA ASP A 68 13.83 -5.09 -6.84
C ASP A 68 14.64 -3.77 -6.83
N ASP A 69 15.82 -3.73 -7.48
CA ASP A 69 16.72 -2.58 -7.51
C ASP A 69 16.11 -1.34 -8.23
N PRO A 70 16.29 -0.11 -7.71
CA PRO A 70 16.77 0.23 -6.37
C PRO A 70 15.69 -0.01 -5.31
N MET A 71 16.12 -0.48 -4.13
CA MET A 71 15.26 -0.69 -2.96
C MET A 71 15.87 -0.15 -1.67
N ILE A 72 15.02 0.29 -0.74
CA ILE A 72 15.39 0.81 0.59
C ILE A 72 14.73 -0.01 1.69
N VAL A 73 15.51 -0.41 2.70
CA VAL A 73 14.96 -1.10 3.88
C VAL A 73 14.58 -0.08 4.94
N GLN A 74 13.35 -0.17 5.46
CA GLN A 74 12.91 0.67 6.57
C GLN A 74 12.98 -0.09 7.90
N PHE A 75 13.64 0.51 8.89
CA PHE A 75 13.62 0.05 10.27
C PHE A 75 12.76 0.92 11.17
N CYS A 76 12.19 0.31 12.21
CA CYS A 76 11.73 1.01 13.40
C CYS A 76 12.57 0.63 14.63
N GLY A 77 12.67 1.58 15.56
CA GLY A 77 13.41 1.44 16.81
C GLY A 77 13.73 2.81 17.40
N ASN A 78 14.28 2.81 18.60
CA ASN A 78 14.65 4.02 19.34
C ASN A 78 16.05 3.99 19.96
N ASP A 79 16.78 2.87 19.78
CA ASP A 79 18.15 2.70 20.23
C ASP A 79 19.10 2.74 19.03
N PRO A 80 20.00 3.74 18.94
CA PRO A 80 20.93 3.88 17.83
C PRO A 80 21.83 2.66 17.62
N GLU A 81 22.34 2.05 18.69
CA GLU A 81 23.23 0.89 18.57
C GLU A 81 22.51 -0.32 17.97
N THR A 82 21.29 -0.58 18.42
CA THR A 82 20.45 -1.67 17.89
C THR A 82 20.13 -1.45 16.43
N LEU A 83 19.84 -0.21 16.02
CA LEU A 83 19.61 0.14 14.62
C LEU A 83 20.85 -0.09 13.75
N ILE A 84 22.04 0.31 14.22
CA ILE A 84 23.31 0.05 13.54
C ILE A 84 23.57 -1.46 13.42
N LYS A 85 23.37 -2.21 14.52
CA LYS A 85 23.53 -3.68 14.53
C LYS A 85 22.59 -4.37 13.53
N ALA A 86 21.33 -3.94 13.46
CA ALA A 86 20.37 -4.46 12.48
C ALA A 86 20.78 -4.12 11.03
N SER A 87 21.22 -2.88 10.80
CA SER A 87 21.63 -2.36 9.50
C SER A 87 22.79 -3.12 8.88
N LYS A 88 23.76 -3.55 9.70
CA LYS A 88 24.92 -4.33 9.23
C LYS A 88 24.57 -5.63 8.50
N PHE A 89 23.39 -6.21 8.70
CA PHE A 89 22.97 -7.44 8.01
C PHE A 89 22.49 -7.23 6.57
N ILE A 90 22.21 -5.97 6.18
CA ILE A 90 21.65 -5.59 4.87
C ILE A 90 22.44 -4.50 4.15
N ASP A 91 23.50 -3.97 4.78
CA ASP A 91 24.27 -2.80 4.32
C ASP A 91 24.88 -2.94 2.92
N ASP A 92 25.08 -4.17 2.45
CA ASP A 92 25.60 -4.51 1.13
C ASP A 92 24.54 -5.06 0.15
N LYS A 93 23.28 -5.15 0.60
CA LYS A 93 22.17 -5.77 -0.16
C LYS A 93 21.17 -4.76 -0.72
N VAL A 94 21.21 -3.51 -0.25
CA VAL A 94 20.20 -2.48 -0.56
C VAL A 94 20.85 -1.15 -0.92
N LYS A 95 20.06 -0.16 -1.36
CA LYS A 95 20.59 1.15 -1.77
C LYS A 95 20.51 2.24 -0.71
N GLY A 96 19.79 1.97 0.38
CA GLY A 96 19.67 2.87 1.50
C GLY A 96 18.92 2.23 2.66
N ILE A 97 19.05 2.87 3.82
CA ILE A 97 18.38 2.46 5.05
C ILE A 97 17.54 3.63 5.54
N ASP A 98 16.26 3.39 5.80
CA ASP A 98 15.31 4.40 6.23
C ASP A 98 14.87 4.19 7.68
N ILE A 99 14.77 5.28 8.45
CA ILE A 99 14.22 5.23 9.80
C ILE A 99 12.78 5.72 9.83
N ASN A 100 11.90 4.85 10.33
CA ASN A 100 10.50 5.19 10.52
C ASN A 100 10.31 6.10 11.75
N PHE A 101 9.91 7.34 11.48
CA PHE A 101 9.44 8.32 12.47
C PHE A 101 7.98 8.72 12.23
N GLY A 102 7.23 7.91 11.48
CA GLY A 102 5.90 8.28 10.97
C GLY A 102 4.79 7.28 11.29
N CYS A 103 5.12 6.05 11.72
CA CYS A 103 4.14 5.02 12.02
C CYS A 103 3.34 5.40 13.27
N PRO A 104 2.02 5.55 13.15
CA PRO A 104 1.22 6.05 14.25
C PRO A 104 0.63 4.88 15.10
N GLN A 105 0.73 3.63 14.64
CA GLN A 105 0.03 2.47 15.21
C GLN A 105 0.32 2.18 16.70
N ASN A 106 -0.61 1.50 17.38
CA ASN A 106 -0.51 1.15 18.81
C ASN A 106 0.73 0.30 19.13
N ILE A 107 1.18 -0.55 18.20
CA ILE A 107 2.44 -1.30 18.35
C ILE A 107 3.66 -0.37 18.44
N ALA A 108 3.66 0.74 17.68
CA ALA A 108 4.71 1.76 17.73
C ALA A 108 4.66 2.57 19.03
N LYS A 109 3.45 2.82 19.56
CA LYS A 109 3.27 3.45 20.87
C LYS A 109 3.91 2.62 21.97
N ARG A 110 3.58 1.32 22.02
CA ARG A 110 4.09 0.39 23.04
C ARG A 110 5.62 0.23 22.97
N GLY A 111 6.18 0.21 21.76
CA GLY A 111 7.63 0.11 21.56
C GLY A 111 8.39 1.44 21.60
N ASN A 112 7.68 2.57 21.79
CA ASN A 112 8.23 3.92 21.74
C ASN A 112 9.11 4.18 20.50
N TYR A 113 8.55 3.94 19.30
CA TYR A 113 9.18 4.24 18.01
C TYR A 113 8.16 4.87 17.05
N GLY A 114 8.56 5.15 15.80
CA GLY A 114 7.64 5.71 14.81
C GLY A 114 7.23 7.14 15.14
N ALA A 115 5.96 7.48 14.97
CA ALA A 115 5.44 8.83 15.21
C ALA A 115 5.57 9.28 16.67
N PHE A 116 5.75 8.35 17.61
CA PHE A 116 5.92 8.67 19.04
C PHE A 116 7.30 9.25 19.35
N LEU A 117 8.25 9.18 18.42
CA LEU A 117 9.54 9.87 18.53
C LEU A 117 9.47 11.34 18.12
N LEU A 118 8.39 11.79 17.48
CA LEU A 118 8.23 13.17 17.01
C LEU A 118 8.25 14.21 18.15
N SER A 119 7.86 13.80 19.37
CA SER A 119 7.96 14.63 20.57
C SER A 119 9.37 14.63 21.19
N ASN A 120 10.33 13.88 20.63
CA ASN A 120 11.72 13.84 21.06
C ASN A 120 12.70 14.03 19.87
N PRO A 121 12.79 15.25 19.31
CA PRO A 121 13.70 15.55 18.21
C PRO A 121 15.18 15.28 18.53
N ASP A 122 15.61 15.41 19.79
CA ASP A 122 16.99 15.15 20.23
C ASP A 122 17.35 13.67 20.03
N LEU A 123 16.43 12.77 20.36
CA LEU A 123 16.61 11.34 20.11
C LEU A 123 16.63 11.03 18.61
N MET A 124 15.76 11.64 17.82
CA MET A 124 15.74 11.45 16.37
C MET A 124 17.05 11.89 15.72
N GLU A 125 17.56 13.07 16.09
CA GLU A 125 18.86 13.59 15.67
C GLU A 125 19.99 12.65 16.07
N ARG A 126 20.01 12.17 17.33
CA ARG A 126 21.00 11.22 17.82
C ARG A 126 20.98 9.90 17.03
N ILE A 127 19.80 9.39 16.69
CA ILE A 127 19.67 8.17 15.87
C ILE A 127 20.28 8.40 14.48
N ILE A 128 19.88 9.46 13.79
CA ILE A 128 20.37 9.74 12.43
C ILE A 128 21.88 9.99 12.43
N SER A 129 22.38 10.81 13.36
CA SER A 129 23.81 11.13 13.51
C SER A 129 24.66 9.90 13.81
N ALA A 130 24.21 9.05 14.74
CA ALA A 130 24.93 7.82 15.06
C ALA A 130 24.97 6.86 13.87
N MET A 131 23.86 6.70 13.15
CA MET A 131 23.80 5.80 12.00
C MET A 131 24.62 6.32 10.81
N SER A 132 24.51 7.60 10.49
CA SER A 132 25.26 8.22 9.40
C SER A 132 26.78 8.20 9.67
N GLY A 133 27.19 8.34 10.93
CA GLY A 133 28.58 8.25 11.37
C GLY A 133 29.10 6.83 11.66
N SER A 134 28.29 5.78 11.48
CA SER A 134 28.64 4.42 11.93
C SER A 134 29.54 3.62 10.96
N GLY A 135 29.84 4.17 9.78
CA GLY A 135 30.62 3.49 8.74
C GLY A 135 29.82 2.50 7.88
N LEU A 136 28.48 2.53 7.96
CA LEU A 136 27.60 1.84 7.01
C LEU A 136 27.84 2.36 5.59
N LYS A 137 27.83 1.47 4.60
CA LYS A 137 27.94 1.81 3.17
C LYS A 137 26.67 2.46 2.66
N CYS A 138 25.51 1.97 3.12
CA CYS A 138 24.21 2.52 2.78
C CYS A 138 24.02 3.90 3.43
N PRO A 139 23.55 4.90 2.67
CA PRO A 139 23.18 6.19 3.25
C PRO A 139 21.87 6.09 4.04
N ILE A 140 21.69 6.98 5.02
CA ILE A 140 20.57 6.93 5.98
C ILE A 140 19.50 7.97 5.63
N SER A 141 18.28 7.53 5.34
CA SER A 141 17.11 8.39 5.16
C SER A 141 16.14 8.28 6.34
N CYS A 142 15.11 9.10 6.35
CA CYS A 142 14.02 8.92 7.29
C CYS A 142 12.66 9.33 6.72
N LYS A 143 11.61 8.79 7.33
CA LYS A 143 10.21 9.12 7.00
C LYS A 143 9.48 9.70 8.20
N ILE A 144 9.00 10.94 8.08
CA ILE A 144 8.29 11.68 9.14
C ILE A 144 6.83 11.99 8.77
N ARG A 145 6.10 12.56 9.73
CA ARG A 145 4.81 13.23 9.56
C ARG A 145 4.95 14.72 9.89
N ILE A 146 3.98 15.53 9.49
CA ILE A 146 3.86 16.91 9.96
C ILE A 146 3.66 16.89 11.49
N LEU A 147 4.36 17.75 12.23
CA LEU A 147 4.20 17.87 13.68
C LEU A 147 2.87 18.53 14.04
N ASP A 148 2.66 19.73 13.52
CA ASP A 148 1.45 20.53 13.69
C ASP A 148 1.13 21.25 12.36
N HIS A 149 -0.16 21.27 12.00
CA HIS A 149 -0.62 22.01 10.82
C HIS A 149 -0.67 23.52 11.05
N HIS A 150 -0.79 23.96 12.32
CA HIS A 150 -0.85 25.38 12.68
C HIS A 150 0.54 26.00 12.89
N ASP A 151 1.55 25.17 13.12
CA ASP A 151 2.96 25.58 13.20
C ASP A 151 3.85 24.67 12.34
N LEU A 152 3.99 25.05 11.06
CA LEU A 152 4.92 24.36 10.16
C LEU A 152 6.38 24.65 10.49
N GLN A 153 6.70 25.71 11.25
CA GLN A 153 8.09 26.07 11.58
C GLN A 153 8.73 25.00 12.46
N SER A 154 7.96 24.38 13.37
CA SER A 154 8.40 23.20 14.12
C SER A 154 8.87 22.05 13.20
N THR A 155 8.10 21.77 12.14
CA THR A 155 8.42 20.71 11.18
C THR A 155 9.63 21.10 10.32
N VAL A 156 9.75 22.37 9.90
CA VAL A 156 10.95 22.88 9.20
C VAL A 156 12.20 22.72 10.07
N ASN A 157 12.11 23.08 11.35
CA ASN A 157 13.23 22.95 12.28
C ASN A 157 13.64 21.48 12.45
N LEU A 158 12.67 20.57 12.56
CA LEU A 158 12.95 19.14 12.62
C LEU A 158 13.67 18.64 11.35
N ILE A 159 13.20 19.01 10.15
CA ILE A 159 13.83 18.63 8.89
C ILE A 159 15.30 19.09 8.87
N LYS A 160 15.57 20.36 9.20
CA LYS A 160 16.93 20.91 9.22
C LYS A 160 17.85 20.20 10.22
N ARG A 161 17.31 19.78 11.37
CA ARG A 161 18.06 19.00 12.36
C ARG A 161 18.43 17.63 11.79
N LEU A 162 17.50 16.93 11.16
CA LEU A 162 17.75 15.61 10.55
C LEU A 162 18.70 15.71 9.35
N GLU A 163 18.59 16.75 8.54
CA GLU A 163 19.55 17.08 7.48
C GLU A 163 20.96 17.26 8.05
N SER A 164 21.11 18.08 9.08
CA SER A 164 22.39 18.36 9.74
C SER A 164 22.98 17.13 10.43
N ALA A 165 22.12 16.21 10.89
CA ALA A 165 22.51 14.92 11.45
C ALA A 165 23.01 13.92 10.38
N GLY A 166 22.89 14.25 9.10
CA GLY A 166 23.39 13.42 7.99
C GLY A 166 22.33 12.56 7.30
N ALA A 167 21.03 12.89 7.46
CA ALA A 167 20.02 12.29 6.59
C ALA A 167 20.28 12.68 5.12
N TYR A 168 20.35 11.71 4.22
CA TYR A 168 20.57 11.99 2.78
C TYR A 168 19.27 12.22 2.00
N MET A 169 18.14 11.80 2.54
CA MET A 169 16.83 11.93 1.93
C MET A 169 15.75 11.91 3.01
N ILE A 170 14.65 12.62 2.79
CA ILE A 170 13.52 12.64 3.69
C ILE A 170 12.19 12.43 2.97
N ALA A 171 11.36 11.54 3.50
CA ALA A 171 9.98 11.39 3.07
C ALA A 171 9.04 12.01 4.11
N VAL A 172 8.13 12.89 3.68
CA VAL A 172 7.19 13.56 4.58
C VAL A 172 5.77 13.18 4.21
N HIS A 173 5.07 12.55 5.15
CA HIS A 173 3.63 12.37 5.01
C HIS A 173 2.93 13.69 5.34
N GLY A 174 2.10 14.20 4.42
CA GLY A 174 1.37 15.47 4.54
C GLY A 174 0.23 15.48 5.58
N ARG A 175 0.30 14.65 6.62
CA ARG A 175 -0.70 14.58 7.70
C ARG A 175 0.04 14.52 9.03
N THR A 176 -0.63 14.94 10.10
CA THR A 176 -0.10 14.79 11.46
C THR A 176 -0.23 13.35 11.96
N MET A 177 0.32 13.09 13.14
CA MET A 177 0.13 11.83 13.86
C MET A 177 -1.35 11.58 14.21
N ASN A 178 -2.14 12.64 14.44
CA ASN A 178 -3.52 12.55 14.91
C ASN A 178 -4.53 12.33 13.77
N SER A 179 -4.10 12.48 12.51
CA SER A 179 -4.93 12.21 11.33
C SER A 179 -5.07 10.70 11.09
N ARG A 180 -5.95 10.05 11.86
CA ARG A 180 -6.24 8.60 11.79
C ARG A 180 -7.74 8.33 11.81
N GLY A 181 -8.14 7.14 11.35
CA GLY A 181 -9.55 6.73 11.31
C GLY A 181 -10.40 7.79 10.60
N VAL A 182 -11.49 8.20 11.24
CA VAL A 182 -12.39 9.25 10.75
C VAL A 182 -11.74 10.63 10.61
N LEU A 183 -10.59 10.88 11.27
CA LEU A 183 -9.87 12.15 11.24
C LEU A 183 -8.76 12.21 10.18
N THR A 184 -8.64 11.18 9.32
CA THR A 184 -7.52 11.08 8.37
C THR A 184 -7.46 12.25 7.39
N GLY A 185 -8.60 12.67 6.82
CA GLY A 185 -8.72 13.82 5.91
C GLY A 185 -7.74 13.81 4.71
N PRO A 186 -7.73 14.87 3.89
CA PRO A 186 -6.79 15.00 2.79
C PRO A 186 -5.36 15.23 3.30
N ALA A 187 -4.37 14.80 2.52
CA ALA A 187 -2.99 15.19 2.78
C ALA A 187 -2.80 16.67 2.46
N ASN A 188 -2.12 17.41 3.34
CA ASN A 188 -1.85 18.83 3.19
C ASN A 188 -0.65 19.04 2.25
N TRP A 189 -0.91 19.09 0.95
CA TRP A 189 0.11 19.36 -0.06
C TRP A 189 0.70 20.78 0.04
N GLU A 190 -0.05 21.75 0.56
CA GLU A 190 0.48 23.10 0.80
C GLU A 190 1.57 23.10 1.87
N ALA A 191 1.38 22.35 2.95
CA ALA A 191 2.43 22.12 3.93
C ALA A 191 3.64 21.43 3.29
N LEU A 192 3.44 20.40 2.46
CA LEU A 192 4.55 19.72 1.78
C LEU A 192 5.34 20.68 0.86
N ARG A 193 4.66 21.57 0.14
CA ARG A 193 5.28 22.63 -0.68
C ARG A 193 6.17 23.55 0.14
N ILE A 194 5.65 24.03 1.27
CA ILE A 194 6.40 24.90 2.19
C ILE A 194 7.62 24.15 2.74
N LEU A 195 7.45 22.92 3.20
CA LEU A 195 8.53 22.10 3.75
C LEU A 195 9.62 21.80 2.70
N LYS A 196 9.21 21.42 1.48
CA LYS A 196 10.14 21.20 0.37
C LYS A 196 10.98 22.44 0.07
N SER A 197 10.37 23.63 0.06
CA SER A 197 11.10 24.89 -0.19
C SER A 197 12.18 25.22 0.85
N ARG A 198 12.14 24.57 2.02
CA ARG A 198 13.10 24.75 3.12
C ARG A 198 14.01 23.54 3.34
N CYS A 199 13.91 22.53 2.49
CA CYS A 199 14.66 21.27 2.54
C CYS A 199 15.75 21.28 1.46
N SER A 200 16.97 20.91 1.85
CA SER A 200 18.15 20.96 0.95
C SER A 200 18.53 19.59 0.39
N ILE A 201 17.99 18.51 0.96
CA ILE A 201 18.16 17.13 0.50
C ILE A 201 16.97 16.67 -0.36
N PRO A 202 17.09 15.56 -1.10
CA PRO A 202 15.97 14.94 -1.78
C PRO A 202 14.77 14.73 -0.85
N PHE A 203 13.60 15.15 -1.33
CA PHE A 203 12.36 15.21 -0.57
C PHE A 203 11.25 14.45 -1.29
N ILE A 204 10.68 13.46 -0.62
CA ILE A 204 9.58 12.64 -1.13
C ILE A 204 8.27 13.07 -0.49
N ALA A 205 7.32 13.54 -1.30
CA ALA A 205 5.97 13.85 -0.85
C ALA A 205 5.14 12.58 -0.69
N ASN A 206 4.50 12.39 0.48
CA ASN A 206 3.65 11.24 0.74
C ASN A 206 2.23 11.63 1.20
N GLY A 207 1.25 10.90 0.68
CA GLY A 207 -0.17 11.05 0.99
C GLY A 207 -0.97 11.69 -0.14
N GLY A 208 -2.15 11.14 -0.44
CA GLY A 208 -3.03 11.67 -1.49
C GLY A 208 -2.74 11.16 -2.91
N ILE A 209 -1.85 10.18 -3.09
CA ILE A 209 -1.48 9.61 -4.41
C ILE A 209 -2.22 8.28 -4.61
N SER A 210 -3.27 8.27 -5.43
CA SER A 210 -4.12 7.09 -5.69
C SER A 210 -4.39 6.82 -7.17
N ASN A 211 -4.03 7.74 -8.05
CA ASN A 211 -4.03 7.53 -9.48
C ASN A 211 -2.80 8.21 -10.11
N TYR A 212 -2.62 7.99 -11.41
CA TYR A 212 -1.48 8.52 -12.13
C TYR A 212 -1.52 10.06 -12.25
N GLU A 213 -2.71 10.67 -12.34
CA GLU A 213 -2.86 12.13 -12.41
C GLU A 213 -2.38 12.83 -11.12
N ASP A 214 -2.57 12.19 -9.96
CA ASP A 214 -2.12 12.73 -8.68
C ASP A 214 -0.60 12.90 -8.64
N ILE A 215 0.16 12.06 -9.37
CA ILE A 215 1.62 12.12 -9.43
C ILE A 215 2.06 13.48 -9.97
N GLN A 216 1.60 13.83 -11.18
CA GLN A 216 1.97 15.08 -11.84
C GLN A 216 1.47 16.28 -11.02
N LYS A 217 0.21 16.26 -10.57
CA LYS A 217 -0.37 17.34 -9.76
C LYS A 217 0.41 17.58 -8.47
N CYS A 218 0.78 16.51 -7.75
CA CYS A 218 1.53 16.64 -6.50
C CYS A 218 2.95 17.15 -6.75
N LEU A 219 3.66 16.62 -7.75
CA LEU A 219 5.01 17.09 -8.10
C LEU A 219 5.02 18.56 -8.50
N GLU A 220 4.11 18.98 -9.38
CA GLU A 220 3.99 20.37 -9.83
C GLU A 220 3.61 21.32 -8.69
N TYR A 221 2.66 20.92 -7.84
CA TYR A 221 2.19 21.76 -6.76
C TYR A 221 3.20 21.88 -5.62
N THR A 222 3.84 20.78 -5.22
CA THR A 222 4.74 20.74 -4.07
C THR A 222 6.19 21.06 -4.41
N GLY A 223 6.60 20.85 -5.66
CA GLY A 223 8.02 20.87 -6.06
C GLY A 223 8.82 19.70 -5.47
N ALA A 224 8.17 18.67 -4.93
CA ALA A 224 8.86 17.49 -4.40
C ALA A 224 9.64 16.75 -5.48
N ASP A 225 10.68 16.02 -5.07
CA ASP A 225 11.57 15.35 -6.01
C ASP A 225 10.99 14.03 -6.52
N ALA A 226 10.16 13.39 -5.68
CA ALA A 226 9.33 12.23 -5.99
C ALA A 226 8.05 12.23 -5.16
N VAL A 227 7.10 11.37 -5.54
CA VAL A 227 5.89 11.08 -4.77
C VAL A 227 5.88 9.63 -4.29
N MET A 228 5.28 9.40 -3.13
CA MET A 228 5.14 8.09 -2.53
C MET A 228 3.66 7.72 -2.35
N SER A 229 3.26 6.57 -2.89
CA SER A 229 1.94 5.99 -2.69
C SER A 229 1.95 4.83 -1.69
N ALA A 230 0.89 4.72 -0.91
CA ALA A 230 0.69 3.69 0.12
C ALA A 230 -0.64 2.95 -0.14
N GLU A 231 -1.70 3.22 0.63
CA GLU A 231 -3.00 2.54 0.47
C GLU A 231 -3.54 2.51 -0.97
N GLY A 232 -3.38 3.59 -1.76
CA GLY A 232 -3.87 3.65 -3.13
C GLY A 232 -3.22 2.64 -4.07
N ILE A 233 -1.92 2.35 -3.90
CA ILE A 233 -1.22 1.39 -4.77
C ILE A 233 -1.56 -0.06 -4.46
N LEU A 234 -2.04 -0.36 -3.25
CA LEU A 234 -2.53 -1.71 -2.90
C LEU A 234 -3.77 -2.10 -3.69
N GLU A 235 -4.60 -1.12 -4.06
CA GLU A 235 -5.79 -1.32 -4.89
C GLU A 235 -5.47 -1.21 -6.40
N ASN A 236 -4.43 -0.43 -6.74
CA ASN A 236 -3.98 -0.21 -8.10
C ASN A 236 -2.45 -0.41 -8.23
N PRO A 237 -1.95 -1.67 -8.26
CA PRO A 237 -0.51 -1.93 -8.36
C PRO A 237 0.16 -1.34 -9.61
N TRP A 238 -0.62 -1.00 -10.64
CA TRP A 238 -0.15 -0.39 -11.87
C TRP A 238 -0.36 1.12 -11.95
N LEU A 239 -0.64 1.76 -10.81
CA LEU A 239 -0.89 3.19 -10.67
C LEU A 239 0.19 4.05 -11.34
N PHE A 240 1.46 3.64 -11.25
CA PHE A 240 2.58 4.44 -11.72
C PHE A 240 2.84 4.36 -13.22
N GLN A 241 2.29 3.38 -13.95
CA GLN A 241 2.55 3.20 -15.39
C GLN A 241 1.84 4.24 -16.26
N GLY A 242 0.67 4.73 -15.83
CA GLY A 242 -0.04 5.81 -16.52
C GLY A 242 -0.55 5.48 -17.92
N PHE A 243 -1.45 4.50 -18.03
CA PHE A 243 -2.14 4.14 -19.27
C PHE A 243 -3.15 5.22 -19.71
N LYS A 244 -2.65 6.33 -20.27
CA LYS A 244 -3.44 7.53 -20.62
C LYS A 244 -3.77 7.66 -22.10
N ALA A 245 -2.88 7.20 -22.98
CA ALA A 245 -3.04 7.36 -24.42
C ALA A 245 -3.88 6.21 -25.00
N PRO A 246 -4.75 6.43 -26.01
CA PRO A 246 -5.56 5.37 -26.63
C PRO A 246 -4.77 4.12 -27.02
N GLU A 247 -3.50 4.28 -27.43
CA GLU A 247 -2.61 3.19 -27.81
C GLU A 247 -2.15 2.37 -26.60
N THR A 248 -1.94 3.03 -25.47
CA THR A 248 -1.51 2.38 -24.20
C THR A 248 -2.68 1.79 -23.42
N ILE A 249 -3.88 2.36 -23.56
CA ILE A 249 -5.10 1.92 -22.87
C ILE A 249 -5.48 0.48 -23.24
N LYS A 250 -5.23 0.06 -24.49
CA LYS A 250 -5.45 -1.34 -24.93
C LYS A 250 -4.55 -2.35 -24.23
N ASN A 251 -3.40 -1.90 -23.73
CA ASN A 251 -2.41 -2.71 -23.01
C ASN A 251 -2.53 -2.54 -21.49
N LYS A 252 -3.51 -1.78 -21.01
CA LYS A 252 -3.79 -1.67 -19.57
C LYS A 252 -4.16 -3.07 -19.06
N PRO A 253 -3.58 -3.53 -17.95
CA PRO A 253 -3.92 -4.84 -17.41
C PRO A 253 -5.24 -4.80 -16.64
N SER A 254 -5.94 -5.94 -16.59
CA SER A 254 -7.10 -6.11 -15.72
C SER A 254 -6.67 -6.35 -14.27
N GLN A 255 -7.58 -6.13 -13.30
CA GLN A 255 -7.36 -6.52 -11.89
C GLN A 255 -7.03 -8.01 -11.77
N PHE A 256 -7.70 -8.85 -12.57
CA PHE A 256 -7.50 -10.30 -12.57
C PHE A 256 -6.11 -10.68 -13.08
N GLN A 257 -5.66 -10.06 -14.19
CA GLN A 257 -4.31 -10.23 -14.70
C GLN A 257 -3.27 -9.81 -13.66
N ILE A 258 -3.45 -8.66 -13.02
CA ILE A 258 -2.53 -8.16 -11.99
C ILE A 258 -2.49 -9.09 -10.78
N ALA A 259 -3.64 -9.58 -10.33
CA ALA A 259 -3.71 -10.53 -9.24
C ALA A 259 -2.97 -11.83 -9.56
N LEU A 260 -3.16 -12.38 -10.77
CA LEU A 260 -2.45 -13.59 -11.21
C LEU A 260 -0.94 -13.38 -11.32
N GLU A 261 -0.50 -12.29 -11.95
CA GLU A 261 0.93 -11.94 -12.04
C GLU A 261 1.56 -11.71 -10.66
N TYR A 262 0.82 -11.10 -9.74
CA TYR A 262 1.24 -10.98 -8.34
C TYR A 262 1.40 -12.36 -7.67
N LEU A 263 0.48 -13.30 -7.91
CA LEU A 263 0.62 -14.67 -7.38
C LEU A 263 1.82 -15.40 -7.98
N ASP A 264 2.17 -15.16 -9.25
CA ASP A 264 3.39 -15.71 -9.85
C ASP A 264 4.64 -15.23 -9.09
N TYR A 265 4.69 -13.96 -8.71
CA TYR A 265 5.75 -13.47 -7.82
C TYR A 265 5.69 -14.06 -6.43
N CYS A 266 4.50 -14.32 -5.86
CA CYS A 266 4.40 -15.01 -4.56
C CYS A 266 4.85 -16.47 -4.60
N ILE A 267 4.77 -17.14 -5.75
CA ILE A 267 5.34 -18.49 -5.91
C ILE A 267 6.87 -18.42 -5.82
N LEU A 268 7.49 -17.45 -6.49
CA LEU A 268 8.93 -17.26 -6.49
C LEU A 268 9.46 -16.71 -5.16
N TYR A 269 8.71 -15.80 -4.56
CA TYR A 269 9.06 -15.06 -3.35
C TYR A 269 7.90 -15.07 -2.35
N PRO A 270 7.67 -16.20 -1.66
CA PRO A 270 6.55 -16.33 -0.74
C PRO A 270 6.63 -15.29 0.38
N PRO A 271 5.53 -14.56 0.67
CA PRO A 271 5.50 -13.65 1.80
C PRO A 271 5.53 -14.42 3.14
N PRO A 272 5.85 -13.74 4.26
CA PRO A 272 5.98 -14.37 5.58
C PRO A 272 4.78 -15.23 6.02
N ASN A 273 3.57 -14.87 5.57
CA ASN A 273 2.35 -15.63 5.81
C ASN A 273 1.33 -15.40 4.68
N VAL A 274 0.44 -16.37 4.49
CA VAL A 274 -0.59 -16.33 3.43
C VAL A 274 -1.67 -15.26 3.65
N GLY A 275 -1.80 -14.73 4.87
CA GLY A 275 -2.70 -13.61 5.17
C GLY A 275 -2.34 -12.33 4.43
N ILE A 276 -1.06 -12.15 4.08
CA ILE A 276 -0.59 -11.03 3.26
C ILE A 276 -1.14 -11.13 1.85
N ILE A 277 -1.10 -12.33 1.25
CA ILE A 277 -1.68 -12.61 -0.08
C ILE A 277 -3.17 -12.27 -0.07
N ARG A 278 -3.90 -12.80 0.92
CA ARG A 278 -5.33 -12.53 1.09
C ARG A 278 -5.62 -11.04 1.18
N THR A 279 -4.82 -10.31 1.98
CA THR A 279 -4.97 -8.86 2.16
C THR A 279 -4.74 -8.11 0.86
N HIS A 280 -3.69 -8.44 0.10
CA HIS A 280 -3.44 -7.82 -1.21
C HIS A 280 -4.59 -8.08 -2.18
N LEU A 281 -5.09 -9.31 -2.27
CA LEU A 281 -6.22 -9.64 -3.13
C LEU A 281 -7.51 -8.90 -2.73
N TYR A 282 -7.78 -8.75 -1.43
CA TYR A 282 -8.88 -7.91 -0.94
C TYR A 282 -8.76 -6.45 -1.37
N ARG A 283 -7.52 -5.92 -1.44
CA ARG A 283 -7.28 -4.55 -1.89
C ARG A 283 -7.41 -4.43 -3.41
N ILE A 284 -6.76 -5.31 -4.18
CA ILE A 284 -6.82 -5.32 -5.65
C ILE A 284 -8.28 -5.47 -6.15
N PHE A 285 -9.07 -6.32 -5.49
CA PHE A 285 -10.45 -6.57 -5.84
C PHE A 285 -11.46 -5.73 -5.06
N HIS A 286 -11.05 -4.66 -4.37
CA HIS A 286 -11.94 -3.87 -3.53
C HIS A 286 -13.23 -3.46 -4.27
N THR A 287 -13.09 -2.84 -5.45
CA THR A 287 -14.24 -2.44 -6.28
C THR A 287 -15.12 -3.64 -6.65
N ILE A 288 -14.52 -4.78 -7.01
CA ILE A 288 -15.26 -6.00 -7.39
C ILE A 288 -16.07 -6.53 -6.20
N PHE A 289 -15.51 -6.47 -4.99
CA PHE A 289 -16.20 -6.87 -3.76
C PHE A 289 -17.36 -5.95 -3.35
N THR A 290 -17.55 -4.82 -4.03
CA THR A 290 -18.74 -3.96 -3.87
C THR A 290 -19.86 -4.31 -4.86
N LEU A 291 -19.60 -5.14 -5.87
CA LEU A 291 -20.59 -5.51 -6.87
C LEU A 291 -21.56 -6.59 -6.37
N PRO A 292 -22.81 -6.62 -6.89
CA PRO A 292 -23.78 -7.66 -6.54
C PRO A 292 -23.27 -9.07 -6.85
N GLY A 293 -23.49 -9.99 -5.90
CA GLY A 293 -23.01 -11.36 -6.00
C GLY A 293 -21.58 -11.59 -5.49
N ALA A 294 -20.80 -10.54 -5.17
CA ALA A 294 -19.43 -10.73 -4.68
C ALA A 294 -19.33 -11.42 -3.31
N HIS A 295 -20.40 -11.40 -2.51
CA HIS A 295 -20.42 -11.96 -1.15
C HIS A 295 -20.13 -13.47 -1.13
N VAL A 296 -20.53 -14.21 -2.17
CA VAL A 296 -20.29 -15.67 -2.26
C VAL A 296 -18.80 -16.01 -2.38
N PHE A 297 -17.99 -15.06 -2.86
CA PHE A 297 -16.55 -15.24 -3.05
C PHE A 297 -15.73 -14.82 -1.83
N ARG A 298 -16.34 -14.16 -0.82
CA ARG A 298 -15.65 -13.78 0.41
C ARG A 298 -15.28 -14.99 1.25
N ASP A 299 -16.17 -15.98 1.30
CA ASP A 299 -15.89 -17.23 2.03
C ASP A 299 -14.79 -18.04 1.33
N GLU A 300 -14.80 -18.08 0.00
CA GLU A 300 -13.77 -18.76 -0.81
C GLU A 300 -12.37 -18.18 -0.55
N ILE A 301 -12.20 -16.85 -0.61
CA ILE A 301 -10.90 -16.22 -0.35
C ILE A 301 -10.48 -16.31 1.13
N ASN A 302 -11.45 -16.29 2.07
CA ASN A 302 -11.16 -16.44 3.50
C ASN A 302 -10.67 -17.84 3.85
N ASN A 303 -11.24 -18.85 3.21
CA ASN A 303 -10.87 -20.26 3.38
C ASN A 303 -9.70 -20.70 2.48
N SER A 304 -9.12 -19.78 1.71
CA SER A 304 -7.89 -20.04 0.95
C SER A 304 -6.66 -19.92 1.85
N HIS A 305 -5.86 -20.98 1.90
CA HIS A 305 -4.64 -21.16 2.68
C HIS A 305 -3.42 -21.51 1.82
N GLN A 306 -3.60 -21.80 0.53
CA GLN A 306 -2.51 -22.11 -0.39
C GLN A 306 -2.56 -21.24 -1.66
N LEU A 307 -1.41 -21.03 -2.30
CA LEU A 307 -1.29 -20.22 -3.52
C LEU A 307 -2.23 -20.70 -4.65
N HIS A 308 -2.33 -22.00 -4.85
CA HIS A 308 -3.18 -22.56 -5.90
C HIS A 308 -4.68 -22.31 -5.65
N GLU A 309 -5.11 -22.25 -4.39
CA GLU A 309 -6.50 -21.94 -4.01
C GLU A 309 -6.84 -20.48 -4.35
N PHE A 310 -5.90 -19.55 -4.10
CA PHE A 310 -6.05 -18.16 -4.53
C PHE A 310 -6.12 -18.01 -6.06
N GLN A 311 -5.35 -18.82 -6.81
CA GLN A 311 -5.44 -18.83 -8.28
C GLN A 311 -6.80 -19.32 -8.77
N ILE A 312 -7.35 -20.36 -8.14
CA ILE A 312 -8.69 -20.89 -8.44
C ILE A 312 -9.75 -19.82 -8.12
N PHE A 313 -9.68 -19.20 -6.93
CA PHE A 313 -10.55 -18.10 -6.54
C PHE A 313 -10.57 -16.97 -7.56
N ILE A 314 -9.40 -16.52 -8.03
CA ILE A 314 -9.30 -15.45 -9.03
C ILE A 314 -10.03 -15.84 -10.32
N ARG A 315 -9.83 -17.07 -10.81
CA ARG A 315 -10.48 -17.56 -12.03
C ARG A 315 -11.99 -17.71 -11.88
N ASN A 316 -12.44 -18.17 -10.71
CA ASN A 316 -13.88 -18.29 -10.40
C ASN A 316 -14.54 -16.91 -10.36
N LEU A 317 -13.90 -15.95 -9.68
CA LEU A 317 -14.35 -14.56 -9.62
C LEU A 317 -14.39 -13.92 -11.02
N GLU A 318 -13.34 -14.12 -11.81
CA GLU A 318 -13.24 -13.63 -13.18
C GLU A 318 -14.38 -14.20 -14.06
N ASN A 319 -14.57 -15.52 -14.08
CA ASN A 319 -15.63 -16.17 -14.86
C ASN A 319 -17.03 -15.70 -14.46
N PHE A 320 -17.27 -15.51 -13.15
CA PHE A 320 -18.57 -15.06 -12.65
C PHE A 320 -18.91 -13.64 -13.13
N TYR A 321 -17.93 -12.74 -13.19
CA TYR A 321 -18.18 -11.37 -13.63
C TYR A 321 -18.07 -11.19 -15.15
N ILE A 322 -17.11 -11.83 -15.82
CA ILE A 322 -16.97 -11.76 -17.28
C ILE A 322 -18.24 -12.22 -18.00
N SER A 323 -18.92 -13.23 -17.46
CA SER A 323 -20.20 -13.74 -18.01
C SER A 323 -21.39 -12.81 -17.78
N LYS A 324 -21.32 -11.89 -16.82
CA LYS A 324 -22.41 -10.97 -16.43
C LYS A 324 -22.21 -9.54 -16.93
N ILE A 325 -21.00 -9.21 -17.36
CA ILE A 325 -20.63 -7.88 -17.81
C ILE A 325 -20.91 -7.76 -19.32
N THR A 326 -21.77 -6.80 -19.68
CA THR A 326 -22.00 -6.41 -21.07
C THR A 326 -20.75 -5.70 -21.63
N ASN A 327 -20.60 -5.67 -22.96
CA ASN A 327 -19.48 -4.99 -23.61
C ASN A 327 -19.36 -3.49 -23.22
N GLU A 328 -20.45 -2.85 -22.80
CA GLU A 328 -20.50 -1.45 -22.36
C GLU A 328 -19.85 -1.22 -20.98
N LEU A 329 -19.88 -2.24 -20.12
CA LEU A 329 -19.28 -2.20 -18.79
C LEU A 329 -17.83 -2.65 -18.78
N ARG A 330 -17.27 -3.15 -19.89
CA ARG A 330 -15.84 -3.45 -20.00
C ARG A 330 -15.09 -2.16 -20.31
N ASP A 331 -14.00 -1.91 -19.59
CA ASP A 331 -13.05 -0.93 -20.10
C ASP A 331 -12.30 -1.53 -21.32
N TYR A 332 -11.46 -0.73 -21.98
CA TYR A 332 -10.72 -1.15 -23.16
C TYR A 332 -9.77 -2.36 -22.93
N SER A 333 -9.47 -2.71 -21.69
CA SER A 333 -8.69 -3.90 -21.33
C SER A 333 -9.56 -5.16 -21.15
N GLY A 334 -10.88 -5.04 -21.28
CA GLY A 334 -11.82 -6.10 -20.95
C GLY A 334 -12.10 -6.23 -19.45
N ALA A 335 -11.52 -5.35 -18.63
CA ALA A 335 -11.62 -5.38 -17.18
C ALA A 335 -12.86 -4.66 -16.66
N ILE A 336 -13.20 -4.92 -15.39
CA ILE A 336 -14.22 -4.16 -14.67
C ILE A 336 -13.66 -2.75 -14.41
N PRO A 337 -14.31 -1.68 -14.85
CA PRO A 337 -13.89 -0.31 -14.59
C PRO A 337 -13.67 -0.10 -13.09
N GLN A 338 -12.46 0.32 -12.72
CA GLN A 338 -12.15 0.75 -11.35
C GLN A 338 -12.80 2.12 -11.11
N ILE A 339 -14.12 2.14 -10.90
CA ILE A 339 -14.82 3.38 -10.57
C ILE A 339 -14.84 3.52 -9.05
N GLY A 340 -14.09 4.49 -8.55
CA GLY A 340 -13.99 4.79 -7.11
C GLY A 340 -12.99 3.88 -6.39
N PHE A 341 -11.76 4.35 -6.25
CA PHE A 341 -10.79 3.75 -5.33
C PHE A 341 -11.27 3.94 -3.88
N TRP A 342 -11.16 2.92 -3.05
CA TRP A 342 -11.44 3.01 -1.60
C TRP A 342 -10.68 4.18 -0.96
N TYR A 343 -9.46 4.44 -1.43
CA TYR A 343 -8.62 5.53 -0.93
C TYR A 343 -9.21 6.93 -1.17
N ILE A 344 -10.10 7.12 -2.15
CA ILE A 344 -10.73 8.42 -2.44
C ILE A 344 -11.57 8.93 -1.26
N ARG A 345 -11.99 8.06 -0.33
CA ARG A 345 -12.68 8.47 0.91
C ARG A 345 -11.93 9.51 1.74
N HIS A 346 -10.60 9.56 1.60
CA HIS A 346 -9.75 10.53 2.31
C HIS A 346 -9.66 11.89 1.59
N ARG A 347 -10.27 12.04 0.41
CA ARG A 347 -10.37 13.32 -0.29
C ARG A 347 -11.58 14.09 0.21
N ASN A 348 -11.50 15.43 0.17
CA ASN A 348 -12.62 16.31 0.51
C ASN A 348 -13.74 16.34 -0.55
N ASP A 349 -13.74 15.41 -1.52
CA ASP A 349 -14.64 15.46 -2.66
C ASP A 349 -15.98 14.79 -2.36
N LYS A 350 -17.08 15.51 -2.61
CA LYS A 350 -18.48 15.02 -2.59
C LYS A 350 -18.75 13.87 -3.60
N LEU A 351 -17.73 13.45 -4.37
CA LEU A 351 -17.76 12.41 -5.40
C LEU A 351 -18.00 10.99 -4.84
N ASN A 352 -17.79 10.77 -3.53
CA ASN A 352 -17.88 9.45 -2.89
C ASN A 352 -19.28 8.79 -2.93
N HIS A 353 -20.35 9.52 -3.28
CA HIS A 353 -21.72 8.96 -3.25
C HIS A 353 -22.34 8.69 -4.63
N ASN A 354 -21.80 9.26 -5.71
CA ASN A 354 -22.43 9.13 -7.03
C ASN A 354 -21.94 7.91 -7.81
N VAL A 355 -20.66 7.56 -7.66
CA VAL A 355 -20.01 6.49 -8.43
C VAL A 355 -20.57 5.09 -8.13
N THR A 356 -20.73 4.73 -6.85
CA THR A 356 -21.31 3.44 -6.47
C THR A 356 -22.79 3.34 -6.88
N LYS A 357 -23.52 4.47 -6.83
CA LYS A 357 -24.90 4.54 -7.31
C LYS A 357 -25.01 4.38 -8.81
N GLU A 358 -24.04 4.88 -9.58
CA GLU A 358 -23.98 4.73 -11.04
C GLU A 358 -23.69 3.28 -11.45
N LEU A 359 -22.74 2.60 -10.78
CA LEU A 359 -22.48 1.18 -11.03
C LEU A 359 -23.67 0.29 -10.65
N ILE A 360 -24.29 0.56 -9.50
CA ILE A 360 -25.50 -0.15 -9.06
C ILE A 360 -26.67 0.18 -9.98
N SER A 361 -26.80 1.41 -10.48
CA SER A 361 -27.89 1.77 -11.40
C SER A 361 -27.68 1.15 -12.77
N ILE A 362 -26.46 1.08 -13.32
CA ILE A 362 -26.19 0.40 -14.59
C ILE A 362 -26.45 -1.10 -14.46
N TYR A 363 -26.01 -1.72 -13.36
CA TYR A 363 -26.28 -3.13 -13.08
C TYR A 363 -27.79 -3.42 -12.90
N ASN A 364 -28.49 -2.61 -12.11
CA ASN A 364 -29.92 -2.79 -11.85
C ASN A 364 -30.79 -2.43 -13.07
N TYR A 365 -30.46 -1.37 -13.81
CA TYR A 365 -31.19 -0.93 -15.00
C TYR A 365 -31.20 -2.02 -16.09
N GLN A 366 -30.15 -2.83 -16.17
CA GLN A 366 -30.06 -3.91 -17.16
C GLN A 366 -30.65 -5.24 -16.70
N GLN A 367 -30.86 -5.48 -15.40
CA GLN A 367 -31.73 -6.59 -14.94
C GLN A 367 -33.17 -6.46 -15.47
N TYR A 368 -33.67 -5.23 -15.66
CA TYR A 368 -35.01 -4.96 -16.18
C TYR A 368 -35.11 -4.97 -17.72
N LYS A 369 -34.01 -5.17 -18.46
CA LYS A 369 -33.96 -5.21 -19.93
C LYS A 369 -33.59 -6.57 -20.53
N LEU A 370 -33.47 -7.62 -19.71
CA LEU A 370 -33.48 -8.98 -20.23
C LEU A 370 -34.84 -9.23 -20.90
N PRO A 371 -34.90 -9.56 -22.20
CA PRO A 371 -36.13 -10.11 -22.77
C PRO A 371 -36.51 -11.34 -21.96
N SER A 372 -37.81 -11.50 -21.72
CA SER A 372 -38.46 -12.53 -20.90
C SER A 372 -38.29 -13.96 -21.44
N ILE A 373 -37.07 -14.37 -21.76
CA ILE A 373 -36.69 -15.72 -22.14
C ILE A 373 -35.69 -16.16 -21.08
N LEU A 374 -36.23 -16.57 -19.94
CA LEU A 374 -35.74 -17.55 -18.97
C LEU A 374 -36.64 -17.43 -17.74
N GLN A 375 -37.92 -17.81 -17.92
CA GLN A 375 -38.71 -18.28 -16.78
C GLN A 375 -38.09 -19.62 -16.38
N PHE A 376 -37.38 -19.63 -15.26
CA PHE A 376 -37.01 -20.87 -14.59
C PHE A 376 -38.30 -21.52 -14.07
N ASN A 377 -38.64 -22.70 -14.60
CA ASN A 377 -39.71 -23.53 -14.05
C ASN A 377 -39.23 -24.11 -12.71
N GLU A 378 -39.84 -23.68 -11.61
CA GLU A 378 -39.59 -24.20 -10.25
C GLU A 378 -40.11 -25.64 -10.02
N SER A 379 -40.56 -26.35 -11.05
CA SER A 379 -41.19 -27.67 -10.92
C SER A 379 -40.27 -28.88 -11.11
N GLU A 380 -38.95 -28.71 -11.29
CA GLU A 380 -38.01 -29.83 -11.56
C GLU A 380 -36.88 -30.01 -10.51
N MET A 381 -37.03 -29.47 -9.29
CA MET A 381 -36.06 -29.71 -8.20
C MET A 381 -36.66 -30.33 -6.92
N THR A 382 -37.66 -31.21 -7.07
CA THR A 382 -38.06 -32.12 -5.98
C THR A 382 -37.64 -33.54 -6.32
N ASP A 383 -36.44 -33.94 -5.88
CA ASP A 383 -36.17 -35.25 -5.28
C ASP A 383 -34.67 -35.46 -5.05
N VAL A 384 -34.15 -34.87 -3.97
CA VAL A 384 -33.05 -35.49 -3.22
C VAL A 384 -33.37 -35.35 -1.72
N LYS A 385 -33.94 -36.41 -1.16
CA LYS A 385 -34.04 -36.59 0.29
C LYS A 385 -32.63 -36.72 0.86
N ILE A 386 -32.20 -35.74 1.66
CA ILE A 386 -31.17 -35.97 2.68
C ILE A 386 -31.82 -35.71 4.04
N SER A 387 -31.98 -36.81 4.77
CA SER A 387 -32.48 -36.88 6.14
C SER A 387 -31.43 -36.36 7.13
N ASN A 388 -31.86 -35.37 7.92
CA ASN A 388 -31.60 -35.15 9.35
C ASN A 388 -30.27 -35.60 9.96
N ASN A 389 -29.50 -34.62 10.45
CA ASN A 389 -29.30 -34.35 11.89
C ASN A 389 -27.98 -33.60 12.07
N LEU A 390 -28.03 -32.37 12.57
CA LEU A 390 -27.07 -31.82 13.54
C LEU A 390 -27.66 -30.55 14.13
N GLU A 391 -27.72 -30.55 15.46
CA GLU A 391 -28.38 -29.56 16.30
C GLU A 391 -27.73 -28.18 16.20
N ILE A 392 -28.59 -27.16 16.19
CA ILE A 392 -28.23 -25.75 16.28
C ILE A 392 -27.81 -25.46 17.72
N GLN A 393 -26.54 -25.13 17.94
CA GLN A 393 -26.09 -24.46 19.16
C GLN A 393 -25.77 -22.98 18.87
N SER A 394 -26.66 -22.13 19.39
CA SER A 394 -26.53 -20.72 19.81
C SER A 394 -25.69 -19.72 18.99
N ASN A 395 -26.41 -18.72 18.46
CA ASN A 395 -25.96 -17.48 17.82
C ASN A 395 -25.33 -16.46 18.79
N ASP A 396 -24.05 -16.55 19.13
CA ASP A 396 -23.38 -15.44 19.87
C ASP A 396 -21.93 -15.10 19.46
N GLU A 397 -21.35 -15.71 18.40
CA GLU A 397 -19.95 -15.43 18.00
C GLU A 397 -19.77 -14.62 16.70
N ILE A 398 -20.84 -14.31 15.96
CA ILE A 398 -20.74 -13.58 14.68
C ILE A 398 -20.67 -12.05 14.86
N SER A 399 -20.98 -11.54 16.06
CA SER A 399 -20.99 -10.09 16.35
C SER A 399 -19.60 -9.50 16.65
N ASN A 400 -18.53 -10.30 16.73
CA ASN A 400 -17.18 -9.84 17.10
C ASN A 400 -16.18 -9.67 15.94
N LEU A 401 -16.59 -9.92 14.69
CA LEU A 401 -15.69 -9.78 13.52
C LEU A 401 -15.66 -8.37 12.90
N PHE A 402 -16.54 -7.46 13.34
CA PHE A 402 -16.58 -6.07 12.83
C PHE A 402 -15.97 -5.01 13.78
N SER A 403 -15.45 -5.38 14.96
CA SER A 403 -14.87 -4.42 15.92
C SER A 403 -13.35 -4.19 15.78
N LEU A 404 -12.67 -4.88 14.87
CA LEU A 404 -11.21 -4.79 14.71
C LEU A 404 -10.73 -3.82 13.61
N TYR A 405 -11.63 -3.05 13.00
CA TYR A 405 -11.28 -2.03 11.99
C TYR A 405 -11.57 -0.58 12.40
N ASP A 406 -12.07 -0.34 13.60
CA ASP A 406 -12.15 1.00 14.22
C ASP A 406 -11.60 0.98 15.65
N SER A 407 -10.26 1.02 15.79
CA SER A 407 -9.56 1.63 16.94
C SER A 407 -8.09 1.97 16.65
#